data_AF-A0A316B8L7-F1
#
_entry.id   AF-A0A316B8L7-F1
#
_cell.length_a   1.000
_cell.length_b   1.000
_cell.length_c   1.000
_cell.angle_alpha   90.00
_cell.angle_beta   90.00
_cell.angle_gamma   90.00
#
_symmetry.space_group_name_H-M   'P 1'
#
loop_
_entity.id
_entity.type
_entity.pdbx_description
1 polymer ?
#
loop_
_entity_poly.entity_id
_entity_poly.type
_entity_poly.pdbx_seq_one_letter_code
_entity_poly.pdbx_strand_id
1 'polypeptide(L)'
;MRKVLYPFLFLTFICLLAGCAKKVQPVEFRPLQLHWFVVPGQNEDELPNKDACVIRLTGRLMGEPAVQASPVEELEYRVVYGKSAETAEILEFKGICEDESLQKNPECKWSATCDSQLNIVVKFHNGE
;
A
#
# COMPACT_ATOMS: atom_id res chain seq x y z
N MET A 1 25.47 50.77 31.41
CA MET A 1 24.12 50.72 30.79
C MET A 1 23.98 49.41 30.00
N ARG A 2 23.44 48.35 30.60
CA ARG A 2 23.21 47.02 29.97
C ARG A 2 21.69 46.79 29.91
N LYS A 3 21.03 47.22 28.82
CA LYS A 3 19.57 47.05 28.65
C LYS A 3 19.16 46.72 27.20
N VAL A 4 20.01 46.06 26.41
CA VAL A 4 19.70 45.76 24.99
C VAL A 4 19.78 44.27 24.65
N LEU A 5 20.26 43.40 25.55
CA LEU A 5 20.39 41.96 25.27
C LEU A 5 19.15 41.11 25.58
N TYR A 6 18.18 41.64 26.34
CA TYR A 6 17.02 40.88 26.79
C TYR A 6 15.90 40.65 25.75
N PRO A 7 15.55 41.58 24.83
CA PRO A 7 14.43 41.37 23.93
C PRO A 7 14.74 40.34 22.83
N PHE A 8 16.01 40.25 22.42
CA PHE A 8 16.44 39.29 21.39
C PHE A 8 16.38 37.84 21.88
N LEU A 9 16.72 37.64 23.17
CA LEU A 9 16.72 36.33 23.83
C LEU A 9 15.29 35.84 24.13
N PHE A 10 14.34 36.76 24.28
CA PHE A 10 12.92 36.44 24.45
C PHE A 10 12.26 36.08 23.11
N LEU A 11 12.63 36.76 22.02
CA LEU A 11 12.10 36.50 20.69
C LEU A 11 12.51 35.10 20.16
N THR A 12 13.77 34.70 20.39
CA THR A 12 14.25 33.35 20.04
C THR A 12 13.55 32.26 20.84
N PHE A 13 13.20 32.52 22.11
CA PHE A 13 12.46 31.57 22.95
C PHE A 13 11.02 31.37 22.45
N ILE A 14 10.37 32.43 21.96
CA ILE A 14 9.03 32.33 21.34
C ILE A 14 9.07 31.57 20.01
N CYS A 15 10.09 31.79 19.17
CA CYS A 15 10.28 31.03 17.94
C CYS A 15 10.58 29.54 18.20
N LEU A 16 11.30 29.21 19.28
CA LEU A 16 11.53 27.82 19.71
C LEU A 16 10.24 27.12 20.16
N LEU A 17 9.30 27.84 20.78
CA LEU A 17 7.98 27.31 21.17
C LEU A 17 7.01 27.19 19.98
N ALA A 18 7.17 28.04 18.95
CA ALA A 18 6.39 27.98 17.71
C ALA A 18 6.92 26.96 16.70
N GLY A 19 8.04 26.28 17.01
CA GLY A 19 8.45 25.04 16.38
C GLY A 19 7.49 23.90 16.75
N CYS A 20 6.20 24.08 16.47
CA CYS A 20 5.18 23.06 16.56
C CYS A 20 5.62 21.91 15.66
N ALA A 21 6.20 20.88 16.26
CA ALA A 21 6.32 19.58 15.65
C ALA A 21 4.93 19.25 15.10
N LYS A 22 4.77 19.30 13.77
CA LYS A 22 3.54 18.86 13.13
C LYS A 22 3.32 17.44 13.65
N LYS A 23 2.25 17.27 14.45
CA LYS A 23 1.84 15.97 14.94
C LYS A 23 1.59 15.15 13.67
N VAL A 24 2.54 14.28 13.35
CA VAL A 24 2.36 13.28 12.29
C VAL A 24 1.13 12.53 12.75
N GLN A 25 0.02 12.69 12.02
CA GLN A 25 -1.18 11.94 12.35
C GLN A 25 -0.76 10.47 12.34
N PRO A 26 -1.11 9.69 13.38
CA PRO A 26 -0.85 8.27 13.33
C PRO A 26 -1.45 7.75 12.03
N VAL A 27 -0.64 7.09 11.19
CA VAL A 27 -1.16 6.41 10.02
C VAL A 27 -2.18 5.41 10.56
N GLU A 28 -3.46 5.65 10.33
CA GLU A 28 -4.50 4.70 10.69
C GLU A 28 -4.22 3.44 9.87
N PHE A 29 -3.73 2.41 10.55
CA PHE A 29 -3.50 1.12 9.95
C PHE A 29 -4.86 0.57 9.51
N ARG A 30 -5.05 0.46 8.20
CA ARG A 30 -6.25 -0.10 7.61
C ARG A 30 -6.00 -1.57 7.29
N PRO A 31 -6.64 -2.50 8.00
CA PRO A 31 -6.45 -3.92 7.76
C PRO A 31 -6.89 -4.26 6.33
N LEU A 32 -6.07 -5.07 5.67
CA LEU A 32 -6.36 -5.70 4.39
C LEU A 32 -6.46 -7.20 4.61
N GLN A 33 -7.53 -7.81 4.13
CA GLN A 33 -7.65 -9.26 4.03
C GLN A 33 -7.44 -9.68 2.58
N LEU A 34 -6.48 -10.59 2.35
CA LEU A 34 -6.10 -11.05 1.03
C LEU A 34 -6.25 -12.57 0.95
N HIS A 35 -7.20 -13.03 0.14
CA HIS A 35 -7.48 -14.44 -0.10
C HIS A 35 -6.78 -14.87 -1.38
N TRP A 36 -5.70 -15.64 -1.25
CA TRP A 36 -4.82 -15.99 -2.36
C TRP A 36 -5.24 -17.30 -3.03
N PHE A 37 -5.40 -17.27 -4.35
CA PHE A 37 -5.76 -18.42 -5.17
C PHE A 37 -4.80 -18.54 -6.35
N VAL A 38 -4.18 -19.71 -6.52
CA VAL A 38 -3.37 -19.98 -7.71
C VAL A 38 -4.28 -20.11 -8.93
N VAL A 39 -3.85 -19.56 -10.06
CA VAL A 39 -4.56 -19.73 -11.34
C VAL A 39 -4.72 -21.22 -11.68
N PRO A 40 -5.89 -21.63 -12.22
CA PRO A 40 -6.11 -23.03 -12.59
C PRO A 40 -5.02 -23.56 -13.53
N GLY A 41 -4.54 -24.78 -13.25
CA GLY A 41 -3.55 -25.47 -14.07
C GLY A 41 -2.09 -25.13 -13.77
N GLN A 42 -1.81 -24.23 -12.82
CA GLN A 42 -0.46 -24.03 -12.31
C GLN A 42 -0.27 -24.70 -10.95
N ASN A 43 0.96 -25.17 -10.71
CA ASN A 43 1.39 -25.73 -9.44
C ASN A 43 1.98 -24.62 -8.56
N GLU A 44 1.45 -24.43 -7.36
CA GLU A 44 1.90 -23.40 -6.42
C GLU A 44 3.39 -23.56 -6.05
N ASP A 45 3.84 -24.81 -5.89
CA ASP A 45 5.20 -25.14 -5.46
C ASP A 45 6.26 -24.79 -6.52
N GLU A 46 5.84 -24.55 -7.77
CA GLU A 46 6.70 -24.21 -8.90
C GLU A 46 6.75 -22.70 -9.19
N LEU A 47 6.07 -21.88 -8.37
CA LEU A 47 6.02 -20.44 -8.54
C LEU A 47 7.28 -19.77 -7.96
N PRO A 48 8.07 -19.05 -8.79
CA PRO A 48 9.31 -18.44 -8.33
C PRO A 48 9.04 -17.34 -7.29
N ASN A 49 9.77 -17.35 -6.18
CA ASN A 49 9.75 -16.30 -5.15
C ASN A 49 8.37 -15.96 -4.58
N LYS A 50 7.41 -16.90 -4.65
CA LYS A 50 6.00 -16.71 -4.27
C LYS A 50 5.84 -15.99 -2.92
N ASP A 51 6.40 -16.56 -1.86
CA ASP A 51 6.19 -16.04 -0.50
C ASP A 51 6.76 -14.63 -0.33
N ALA A 52 7.93 -14.37 -0.92
CA ALA A 52 8.56 -13.05 -0.90
C ALA A 52 7.72 -12.01 -1.67
N CYS A 53 7.17 -12.39 -2.82
CA CYS A 53 6.26 -11.54 -3.59
C CYS A 53 4.97 -11.25 -2.83
N VAL A 54 4.33 -12.27 -2.23
CA VAL A 54 3.09 -12.12 -1.45
C VAL A 54 3.29 -11.17 -0.27
N ILE A 55 4.36 -11.35 0.51
CA ILE A 55 4.66 -10.50 1.68
C ILE A 55 4.89 -9.05 1.24
N ARG A 56 5.72 -8.84 0.21
CA ARG A 56 6.08 -7.50 -0.25
C ARG A 56 4.90 -6.81 -0.95
N LEU A 57 4.07 -7.56 -1.68
CA LEU A 57 2.86 -7.04 -2.31
C LEU A 57 1.84 -6.60 -1.25
N THR A 58 1.65 -7.39 -0.20
CA THR A 58 0.75 -7.05 0.91
C THR A 58 1.15 -5.72 1.53
N GLY A 59 2.43 -5.57 1.92
CA GLY A 59 2.93 -4.31 2.45
C GLY A 59 2.83 -3.14 1.46
N ARG A 60 3.00 -3.41 0.15
CA ARG A 60 2.84 -2.39 -0.89
C ARG A 60 1.40 -1.90 -0.98
N LEU A 61 0.42 -2.81 -1.08
CA LEU A 61 -1.00 -2.50 -1.16
C LEU A 61 -1.48 -1.68 0.03
N MET A 62 -1.00 -2.03 1.23
CA MET A 62 -1.32 -1.26 2.45
C MET A 62 -0.83 0.18 2.36
N GLY A 63 0.25 0.45 1.63
CA GLY A 63 0.75 1.81 1.41
C GLY A 63 0.15 2.54 0.19
N GLU A 64 -0.72 1.88 -0.59
CA GLU A 64 -1.26 2.49 -1.81
C GLU A 64 -2.31 3.58 -1.48
N PRO A 65 -2.26 4.75 -2.14
CA PRO A 65 -3.18 5.85 -1.86
C PRO A 65 -4.66 5.49 -1.97
N ALA A 66 -5.02 4.62 -2.92
CA ALA A 66 -6.41 4.18 -3.09
C ALA A 66 -6.93 3.42 -1.85
N VAL A 67 -6.11 2.53 -1.28
CA VAL A 67 -6.44 1.77 -0.06
C VAL A 67 -6.49 2.70 1.15
N GLN A 68 -5.51 3.58 1.29
CA GLN A 68 -5.44 4.53 2.40
C GLN A 68 -6.59 5.55 2.39
N ALA A 69 -7.12 5.89 1.20
CA ALA A 69 -8.21 6.85 1.05
C ALA A 69 -9.63 6.24 1.05
N SER A 70 -9.77 4.90 1.03
CA SER A 70 -11.07 4.22 1.06
C SER A 70 -11.95 4.67 2.24
N PRO A 71 -13.28 4.62 2.17
CA PRO A 71 -14.14 4.77 3.35
C PRO A 71 -14.38 3.45 4.09
N VAL A 72 -13.96 2.32 3.52
CA VAL A 72 -14.21 0.97 4.06
C VAL A 72 -13.23 0.69 5.20
N GLU A 73 -13.73 0.23 6.35
CA GLU A 73 -12.91 -0.06 7.53
C GLU A 73 -11.93 -1.22 7.28
N GLU A 74 -12.41 -2.25 6.60
CA GLU A 74 -11.63 -3.44 6.24
C GLU A 74 -11.90 -3.83 4.79
N LEU A 75 -10.86 -3.83 3.97
CA LEU A 75 -10.94 -4.24 2.57
C LEU A 75 -10.55 -5.71 2.44
N GLU A 76 -11.47 -6.51 1.92
CA GLU A 76 -11.29 -7.93 1.67
C GLU A 76 -11.17 -8.19 0.17
N TYR A 77 -10.07 -8.78 -0.27
CA TYR A 77 -9.81 -9.07 -1.67
C TYR A 77 -9.69 -10.57 -1.93
N ARG A 78 -10.36 -11.02 -2.99
CA ARG A 78 -10.01 -12.24 -3.71
C ARG A 78 -8.86 -11.96 -4.66
N VAL A 79 -7.74 -12.63 -4.45
CA VAL A 79 -6.53 -12.46 -5.26
C VAL A 79 -6.23 -13.74 -6.02
N VAL A 80 -6.18 -13.64 -7.34
CA VAL A 80 -5.74 -14.73 -8.22
C VAL A 80 -4.32 -14.45 -8.71
N TYR A 81 -3.43 -15.44 -8.67
CA TYR A 81 -2.04 -15.26 -9.04
C TYR A 81 -1.39 -16.47 -9.73
N GLY A 82 -0.31 -16.23 -10.48
CA GLY A 82 0.45 -17.26 -11.18
C GLY A 82 1.58 -16.68 -12.02
N LYS A 83 2.31 -17.53 -12.75
CA LYS A 83 3.31 -17.11 -13.74
C LYS A 83 2.64 -16.29 -14.83
N SER A 84 3.29 -15.19 -15.22
CA SER A 84 2.92 -14.40 -16.38
C SER A 84 2.92 -15.28 -17.64
N ALA A 85 1.94 -15.04 -18.51
CA ALA A 85 1.88 -15.70 -19.81
C ALA A 85 3.03 -15.27 -20.74
N GLU A 86 3.60 -14.08 -20.52
CA GLU A 86 4.65 -13.50 -21.35
C GLU A 86 6.05 -13.83 -20.84
N THR A 87 6.24 -13.91 -19.50
CA THR A 87 7.55 -14.12 -18.88
C THR A 87 7.44 -15.03 -17.66
N ALA A 88 7.91 -16.29 -17.77
CA ALA A 88 7.75 -17.30 -16.72
C ALA A 88 8.41 -16.96 -15.36
N GLU A 89 9.35 -16.02 -15.34
CA GLU A 89 10.03 -15.54 -14.12
C GLU A 89 9.26 -14.43 -13.39
N ILE A 90 8.19 -13.90 -13.99
CA ILE A 90 7.34 -12.86 -13.41
C ILE A 90 6.06 -13.49 -12.89
N LEU A 91 5.70 -13.18 -11.65
CA LEU A 91 4.38 -13.48 -11.10
C LEU A 91 3.43 -12.33 -11.38
N GLU A 92 2.23 -12.66 -11.86
CA GLU A 92 1.11 -11.76 -12.01
C GLU A 92 0.08 -12.01 -10.91
N PHE A 93 -0.49 -10.92 -10.41
CA PHE A 93 -1.51 -10.92 -9.36
C PHE A 93 -2.68 -10.06 -9.83
N LYS A 94 -3.90 -10.50 -9.55
CA LYS A 94 -5.13 -9.75 -9.81
C LYS A 94 -6.00 -9.83 -8.57
N GLY A 95 -6.27 -8.67 -7.96
CA GLY A 95 -7.14 -8.56 -6.80
C GLY A 95 -8.46 -7.89 -7.15
N ILE A 96 -9.54 -8.42 -6.59
CA ILE A 96 -10.86 -7.82 -6.64
C ILE A 96 -11.49 -7.88 -5.25
N CYS A 97 -12.19 -6.82 -4.82
CA CYS A 97 -12.96 -6.85 -3.59
C CYS A 97 -13.95 -8.02 -3.59
N GLU A 98 -14.06 -8.74 -2.46
CA GLU A 98 -15.03 -9.82 -2.32
C GLU A 98 -16.48 -9.30 -2.30
N ASP A 99 -16.71 -8.13 -1.70
CA ASP A 99 -18.01 -7.46 -1.77
C ASP A 99 -18.24 -6.86 -3.16
N GLU A 100 -19.19 -7.46 -3.89
CA GLU A 100 -19.60 -7.02 -5.22
C GLU A 100 -20.12 -5.58 -5.26
N SER A 101 -20.71 -5.09 -4.17
CA SER A 101 -21.24 -3.72 -4.09
C SER A 101 -20.14 -2.66 -4.14
N LEU A 102 -18.92 -3.01 -3.75
CA LEU A 102 -17.75 -2.14 -3.74
C LEU A 102 -16.96 -2.16 -5.06
N GLN A 103 -17.25 -3.08 -5.98
CA GLN A 103 -16.43 -3.30 -7.18
C GLN A 103 -16.31 -2.11 -8.15
N LYS A 104 -17.13 -1.07 -7.99
CA LYS A 104 -17.03 0.19 -8.75
C LYS A 104 -16.06 1.19 -8.11
N ASN A 105 -15.66 0.96 -6.87
CA ASN A 105 -14.75 1.84 -6.15
C ASN A 105 -13.31 1.68 -6.68
N PRO A 106 -12.51 2.76 -6.70
CA PRO A 106 -11.17 2.76 -7.28
C PRO A 106 -10.20 1.82 -6.57
N GLU A 107 -10.40 1.56 -5.28
CA GLU A 107 -9.59 0.63 -4.49
C GLU A 107 -9.91 -0.84 -4.76
N CYS A 108 -11.01 -1.16 -5.44
CA CYS A 108 -11.53 -2.52 -5.43
C CYS A 108 -11.04 -3.42 -6.55
N LYS A 109 -10.35 -2.90 -7.56
CA LYS A 109 -9.79 -3.70 -8.65
C LYS A 109 -8.35 -3.29 -8.88
N TRP A 110 -7.45 -4.25 -8.87
CA TRP A 110 -6.04 -3.98 -9.14
C TRP A 110 -5.34 -5.18 -9.76
N SER A 111 -4.24 -4.91 -10.45
CA SER A 111 -3.28 -5.89 -10.91
C SER A 111 -1.90 -5.54 -10.38
N ALA A 112 -1.07 -6.56 -10.20
CA ALA A 112 0.33 -6.37 -9.86
C ALA A 112 1.24 -7.37 -10.56
N THR A 113 2.50 -6.97 -10.77
CA THR A 113 3.57 -7.88 -11.17
C THR A 113 4.64 -7.93 -10.09
N CYS A 114 5.31 -9.08 -9.96
CA CYS A 114 6.50 -9.26 -9.13
C CYS A 114 7.55 -10.02 -9.93
N ASP A 115 8.74 -9.45 -10.08
CA ASP A 115 9.86 -10.10 -10.78
C ASP A 115 10.82 -10.84 -9.81
N SER A 116 11.85 -11.46 -10.39
CA SER A 116 12.87 -12.20 -9.63
C SER A 116 13.70 -11.33 -8.67
N GLN A 117 13.69 -10.01 -8.84
CA GLN A 117 14.34 -9.03 -7.96
C GLN A 117 13.38 -8.45 -6.91
N LEU A 118 12.14 -8.95 -6.84
CA LEU A 118 11.07 -8.45 -5.97
C LEU A 118 10.68 -7.01 -6.26
N ASN A 119 10.84 -6.55 -7.51
CA ASN A 119 10.25 -5.30 -7.94
C ASN A 119 8.74 -5.51 -8.12
N ILE A 120 7.95 -4.69 -7.44
CA ILE A 120 6.49 -4.78 -7.47
C ILE A 120 5.91 -3.54 -8.12
N VAL A 121 5.06 -3.75 -9.12
CA VAL A 121 4.29 -2.69 -9.78
C VAL A 121 2.82 -2.98 -9.56
N VAL A 122 2.11 -2.11 -8.84
CA VAL A 122 0.67 -2.20 -8.61
C VAL A 122 -0.06 -1.20 -9.49
N LYS A 123 -1.19 -1.59 -10.07
CA LYS A 123 -2.07 -0.74 -10.87
C LYS A 123 -3.51 -0.95 -10.44
N PHE A 124 -4.16 0.10 -9.95
CA PHE A 124 -5.60 0.09 -9.71
C PHE A 124 -6.36 0.35 -11.01
N HIS A 125 -7.49 -0.33 -11.17
CA HIS A 125 -8.40 -0.19 -12.29
C HIS A 125 -9.63 0.55 -11.79
N ASN A 126 -9.71 1.85 -12.10
CA ASN A 126 -10.94 2.60 -11.86
C ASN A 126 -12.02 1.99 -12.76
N GLY A 127 -13.18 1.64 -12.21
CA GLY A 127 -14.31 1.14 -12.99
C GLY A 127 -14.59 2.08 -14.18
N GLU A 128 -14.78 1.50 -15.37
CA GLU A 128 -15.25 2.22 -16.55
C GLU A 128 -16.68 2.76 -16.35
#